data_AF-A0A928LLK3-F1
#
_entry.id   AF-A0A928LLK3-F1
#
_cell.length_a   1.000
_cell.length_b   1.000
_cell.length_c   1.000
_cell.angle_alpha   90.00
_cell.angle_beta   90.00
_cell.angle_gamma   90.00
#
_symmetry.space_group_name_H-M   'P 1'
#
loop_
_entity.id
_entity.type
_entity.pdbx_description
1 polymer ?
#
loop_
_entity_poly.entity_id
_entity_poly.type
_entity_poly.pdbx_seq_one_letter_code
_entity_poly.pdbx_strand_id
1 'polypeptide(L)'
;MFKIKLFKEAIMRNIIVDIASLGQDALVKALENKELNILGVTVSPDVENYDDLCNLNINAVKRVKDVPVFKGAQRPLLLKDYIAGKTCPVTETEYKFEEKHAVNFLIDSANEVEDLEILCLGTLSNVALAILKDEEAMKKVKRIYIAGGALLGWQTTTPTSQHNILADVEAAETVFRAGIDLTLIPAHITDNLPMTALDVVLGAECETWDAFLTMDTGIGFTRGQTIIDLAGQNPINGFRATGKKHTVITAVK
;
A
#
# COMPACT_ATOMS: atom_id res chain seq x y z
N MET A 1 -23.28 -17.70 34.71
CA MET A 1 -22.03 -17.21 34.09
C MET A 1 -22.42 -16.04 33.18
N PHE A 2 -22.19 -14.80 33.63
CA PHE A 2 -22.57 -13.60 32.88
C PHE A 2 -21.60 -13.43 31.71
N LYS A 3 -22.10 -13.52 30.46
CA LYS A 3 -21.36 -13.07 29.28
C LYS A 3 -21.40 -11.54 29.26
N ILE A 4 -20.35 -10.91 29.77
CA ILE A 4 -20.11 -9.50 29.53
C ILE A 4 -19.74 -9.39 28.04
N LYS A 5 -20.67 -8.92 27.20
CA LYS A 5 -20.31 -8.36 25.90
C LYS A 5 -19.58 -7.06 26.19
N LEU A 6 -18.26 -7.10 26.20
CA LEU A 6 -17.45 -5.91 26.05
C LEU A 6 -17.79 -5.35 24.66
N PHE A 7 -18.61 -4.30 24.63
CA PHE A 7 -18.66 -3.44 23.46
C PHE A 7 -17.27 -2.80 23.40
N LYS A 8 -16.41 -3.28 22.49
CA LYS A 8 -15.31 -2.43 22.01
C LYS A 8 -16.01 -1.22 21.41
N GLU A 9 -15.88 -0.06 22.04
CA GLU A 9 -16.07 1.18 21.28
C GLU A 9 -15.15 1.06 20.08
N ALA A 10 -15.73 0.99 18.88
CA ALA A 10 -14.94 0.98 17.65
C ALA A 10 -14.25 2.34 17.59
N ILE A 11 -12.97 2.38 17.99
CA ILE A 11 -12.14 3.56 17.86
C ILE A 11 -12.07 3.83 16.36
N MET A 12 -12.65 4.97 15.95
CA MET A 12 -12.63 5.40 14.55
C MET A 12 -11.18 5.55 14.10
N ARG A 13 -10.83 4.92 12.98
CA ARG A 13 -9.46 4.87 12.48
C ARG A 13 -9.24 5.94 11.42
N ASN A 14 -8.26 6.81 11.64
CA ASN A 14 -7.85 7.81 10.67
C ASN A 14 -6.98 7.15 9.61
N ILE A 15 -7.44 7.15 8.37
CA ILE A 15 -6.77 6.40 7.31
C ILE A 15 -6.73 7.16 5.99
N ILE A 16 -5.62 7.03 5.28
CA ILE A 16 -5.47 7.44 3.88
C ILE A 16 -5.42 6.18 3.02
N VAL A 17 -6.11 6.20 1.88
CA VAL A 17 -6.04 5.11 0.90
C VAL A 17 -5.19 5.56 -0.28
N ASP A 18 -4.08 4.88 -0.51
CA ASP A 18 -3.24 5.06 -1.69
C ASP A 18 -3.57 3.98 -2.71
N ILE A 19 -4.10 4.38 -3.87
CA ILE A 19 -4.69 3.46 -4.86
C ILE A 19 -4.07 3.63 -6.24
N ALA A 20 -4.18 2.58 -7.04
CA ALA A 20 -3.70 2.48 -8.41
C ALA A 20 -4.84 2.01 -9.35
N SER A 21 -4.54 1.19 -10.36
CA SER A 21 -5.55 0.75 -11.35
C SER A 21 -6.51 -0.32 -10.81
N LEU A 22 -6.19 -0.93 -9.66
CA LEU A 22 -7.00 -1.95 -9.00
C LEU A 22 -7.37 -1.54 -7.58
N GLY A 23 -8.41 -2.18 -7.03
CA GLY A 23 -8.83 -2.01 -5.65
C GLY A 23 -10.01 -1.05 -5.44
N GLN A 24 -10.70 -0.66 -6.52
CA GLN A 24 -11.84 0.26 -6.43
C GLN A 24 -12.98 -0.32 -5.58
N ASP A 25 -13.23 -1.63 -5.63
CA ASP A 25 -14.23 -2.28 -4.77
C ASP A 25 -13.86 -2.16 -3.28
N ALA A 26 -12.58 -2.36 -2.94
CA ALA A 26 -12.07 -2.16 -1.59
C ALA A 26 -12.14 -0.69 -1.17
N LEU A 27 -11.81 0.24 -2.07
CA LEU A 27 -11.95 1.68 -1.81
C LEU A 27 -13.41 2.07 -1.54
N VAL A 28 -14.35 1.64 -2.37
CA VAL A 28 -15.79 1.88 -2.18
C VAL A 28 -16.23 1.33 -0.83
N LYS A 29 -15.85 0.10 -0.51
CA LYS A 29 -16.19 -0.53 0.77
C LYS A 29 -15.58 0.21 1.97
N ALA A 30 -14.36 0.72 1.83
CA ALA A 30 -13.70 1.52 2.85
C ALA A 30 -14.43 2.86 3.07
N LEU A 31 -14.86 3.52 1.98
CA LEU A 31 -15.60 4.79 2.04
C LEU A 31 -17.00 4.65 2.68
N GLU A 32 -17.65 3.50 2.49
CA GLU A 32 -18.94 3.16 3.12
C GLU A 32 -18.81 2.76 4.60
N ASN A 33 -17.61 2.38 5.05
CA ASN A 33 -17.39 1.88 6.39
C ASN A 33 -17.36 3.02 7.42
N LYS A 34 -18.19 2.92 8.46
CA LYS A 34 -18.32 3.95 9.50
C LYS A 34 -17.20 3.92 10.55
N GLU A 35 -16.42 2.85 10.61
CA GLU A 35 -15.27 2.71 11.50
C GLU A 35 -14.02 3.37 10.90
N LEU A 36 -14.03 3.71 9.62
CA LEU A 36 -12.93 4.36 8.92
C LEU A 36 -13.23 5.85 8.67
N ASN A 37 -12.38 6.69 9.24
CA ASN A 37 -12.28 8.09 8.85
C ASN A 37 -11.28 8.22 7.70
N ILE A 38 -11.78 8.06 6.47
CA ILE A 38 -10.99 8.23 5.25
C ILE A 38 -10.70 9.72 5.06
N LEU A 39 -9.47 10.14 5.34
CA LEU A 39 -9.03 11.54 5.27
C LEU A 39 -8.84 12.03 3.84
N GLY A 40 -8.44 11.12 2.95
CA GLY A 40 -8.14 11.42 1.56
C GLY A 40 -7.75 10.17 0.79
N VAL A 41 -7.81 10.27 -0.53
CA VAL A 41 -7.37 9.23 -1.45
C VAL A 41 -6.23 9.76 -2.31
N THR A 42 -5.12 9.05 -2.37
CA THR A 42 -3.97 9.37 -3.18
C THR A 42 -3.87 8.41 -4.36
N VAL A 43 -3.54 8.93 -5.54
CA VAL A 43 -3.38 8.10 -6.75
C VAL A 43 -1.89 7.87 -7.01
N SER A 44 -1.49 6.60 -7.03
CA SER A 44 -0.13 6.13 -7.33
C SER A 44 -0.02 5.66 -8.78
N PRO A 45 1.18 5.71 -9.38
CA PRO A 45 1.36 5.39 -10.79
C PRO A 45 1.30 3.88 -11.02
N ASP A 46 0.58 3.46 -12.07
CA ASP A 46 0.39 2.04 -12.38
C ASP A 46 0.08 1.72 -13.85
N VAL A 47 -0.28 2.75 -14.64
CA VAL A 47 -0.65 2.63 -16.05
C VAL A 47 0.02 3.73 -16.86
N GLU A 48 0.07 3.56 -18.18
CA GLU A 48 0.66 4.54 -19.10
C GLU A 48 -0.09 5.89 -19.08
N ASN A 49 -1.43 5.86 -19.16
CA ASN A 49 -2.24 7.08 -19.08
C ASN A 49 -2.63 7.40 -17.63
N TYR A 50 -1.80 8.20 -16.97
CA TYR A 50 -2.00 8.61 -15.59
C TYR A 50 -3.28 9.43 -15.37
N ASP A 51 -3.72 10.22 -16.35
CA ASP A 51 -4.94 11.03 -16.19
C ASP A 51 -6.20 10.15 -16.19
N ASP A 52 -6.27 9.13 -17.06
CA ASP A 52 -7.36 8.16 -17.05
C ASP A 52 -7.44 7.42 -15.71
N LEU A 53 -6.28 7.06 -15.14
CA LEU A 53 -6.19 6.44 -13.83
C LEU A 53 -6.71 7.34 -12.71
N CYS A 54 -6.31 8.61 -12.73
CA CYS A 54 -6.80 9.60 -11.78
C CYS A 54 -8.32 9.77 -11.90
N ASN A 55 -8.83 9.87 -13.12
CA ASN A 55 -10.25 10.07 -13.41
C ASN A 55 -11.09 8.86 -12.98
N LEU A 56 -10.60 7.63 -13.21
CA LEU A 56 -11.22 6.41 -12.71
C LEU A 56 -11.39 6.43 -11.19
N ASN A 57 -10.32 6.77 -10.47
CA ASN A 57 -10.32 6.75 -9.01
C ASN A 57 -11.14 7.88 -8.40
N ILE A 58 -11.06 9.12 -8.89
CA ILE A 58 -11.91 10.21 -8.36
C ILE A 58 -13.39 9.95 -8.62
N ASN A 59 -13.76 9.38 -9.76
CA ASN A 59 -15.14 9.00 -10.05
C ASN A 59 -15.63 7.92 -9.07
N ALA A 60 -14.79 6.93 -8.73
CA ALA A 60 -15.14 5.93 -7.73
C ALA A 60 -15.36 6.54 -6.34
N VAL A 61 -14.48 7.46 -5.92
CA VAL A 61 -14.61 8.16 -4.63
C VAL A 61 -15.89 8.99 -4.57
N LYS A 62 -16.08 9.89 -5.53
CA LYS A 62 -17.14 10.90 -5.50
C LYS A 62 -18.55 10.31 -5.69
N ARG A 63 -18.68 9.08 -6.20
CA ARG A 63 -19.93 8.32 -6.20
C ARG A 63 -20.41 7.91 -4.81
N VAL A 64 -19.48 7.76 -3.87
CA VAL A 64 -19.75 7.23 -2.53
C VAL A 64 -19.69 8.32 -1.48
N LYS A 65 -18.65 9.16 -1.51
CA LYS A 65 -18.38 10.14 -0.46
C LYS A 65 -17.58 11.33 -0.99
N ASP A 66 -17.82 12.51 -0.43
CA ASP A 66 -17.06 13.72 -0.77
C ASP A 66 -15.73 13.78 0.00
N VAL A 67 -14.85 12.81 -0.29
CA VAL A 67 -13.48 12.76 0.24
C VAL A 67 -12.54 13.44 -0.76
N PRO A 68 -11.50 14.17 -0.32
CA PRO A 68 -10.53 14.78 -1.21
C PRO A 68 -9.68 13.72 -1.94
N VAL A 69 -9.36 13.99 -3.20
CA VAL A 69 -8.54 13.09 -4.04
C VAL A 69 -7.34 13.86 -4.57
N PHE A 70 -6.15 13.31 -4.34
CA PHE A 70 -4.88 13.95 -4.65
C PHE A 70 -4.14 13.17 -5.73
N LYS A 71 -3.74 13.86 -6.80
CA LYS A 71 -2.81 13.31 -7.79
C LYS A 71 -1.42 13.16 -7.14
N GLY A 72 -0.85 11.97 -7.21
CA GLY A 72 0.52 11.67 -6.80
C GLY A 72 1.49 11.53 -7.95
N ALA A 73 2.52 10.69 -7.72
CA ALA A 73 3.56 10.39 -8.69
C ALA A 73 2.96 9.85 -10.00
N GLN A 74 3.49 10.31 -11.13
CA GLN A 74 3.01 9.92 -12.45
C GLN A 74 3.76 8.73 -13.05
N ARG A 75 4.85 8.30 -12.41
CA ARG A 75 5.72 7.19 -12.84
C ARG A 75 6.50 6.63 -11.64
N PRO A 76 7.12 5.44 -11.76
CA PRO A 76 8.01 4.90 -10.74
C PRO A 76 9.22 5.80 -10.53
N LEU A 77 9.92 5.61 -9.40
CA LEU A 77 11.10 6.40 -9.04
C LEU A 77 12.17 6.37 -10.15
N LEU A 78 12.59 5.17 -10.56
CA LEU A 78 13.69 5.00 -11.53
C LEU A 78 13.23 4.48 -12.90
N LEU A 79 12.41 3.44 -12.95
CA LEU A 79 12.04 2.78 -14.21
C LEU A 79 10.89 3.51 -14.90
N LYS A 80 11.19 4.27 -15.96
CA LYS A 80 10.15 4.89 -16.80
C LYS A 80 9.28 3.86 -17.54
N ASP A 81 9.89 2.76 -17.99
CA ASP A 81 9.25 1.84 -18.94
C ASP A 81 8.56 0.65 -18.28
N TYR A 82 8.78 0.40 -16.98
CA TYR A 82 8.20 -0.77 -16.33
C TYR A 82 6.66 -0.66 -16.20
N ILE A 83 6.10 0.55 -16.22
CA ILE A 83 4.64 0.78 -16.21
C ILE A 83 3.96 0.56 -17.58
N ALA A 84 4.69 0.26 -18.65
CA ALA A 84 4.08 0.08 -19.96
C ALA A 84 3.52 -1.34 -20.16
N GLY A 85 2.39 -1.66 -19.54
CA GLY A 85 1.70 -2.93 -19.79
C GLY A 85 0.22 -2.97 -19.43
N LYS A 86 -0.23 -2.16 -18.47
CA LYS A 86 -1.65 -2.02 -18.13
C LYS A 86 -2.19 -0.70 -18.65
N THR A 87 -3.31 -0.77 -19.36
CA THR A 87 -4.08 0.39 -19.76
C THR A 87 -5.27 0.55 -18.81
N CYS A 88 -5.60 1.79 -18.49
CA CYS A 88 -6.87 2.12 -17.85
C CYS A 88 -7.89 2.44 -18.95
N PRO A 89 -9.19 2.14 -18.77
CA PRO A 89 -10.21 2.66 -19.68
C PRO A 89 -10.14 4.18 -19.76
N VAL A 90 -10.31 4.72 -20.97
CA VAL A 90 -10.41 6.17 -21.16
C VAL A 90 -11.57 6.68 -20.32
N THR A 91 -11.27 7.56 -19.38
CA THR A 91 -12.23 7.98 -18.36
C THR A 91 -12.21 9.49 -18.25
N GLU A 92 -13.37 10.11 -18.47
CA GLU A 92 -13.56 11.53 -18.20
C GLU A 92 -14.08 11.73 -16.77
N THR A 93 -13.82 12.91 -16.20
CA THR A 93 -14.39 13.31 -14.91
C THR A 93 -14.71 14.80 -14.92
N GLU A 94 -15.82 15.16 -14.28
CA GLU A 94 -16.17 16.55 -14.00
C GLU A 94 -15.70 17.02 -12.61
N TYR A 95 -15.21 16.08 -11.79
CA TYR A 95 -14.77 16.35 -10.43
C TYR A 95 -13.39 17.01 -10.42
N LYS A 96 -13.20 17.92 -9.46
CA LYS A 96 -11.93 18.57 -9.23
C LYS A 96 -11.09 17.75 -8.25
N PHE A 97 -9.83 17.56 -8.62
CA PHE A 97 -8.80 17.09 -7.70
C PHE A 97 -8.38 18.23 -6.77
N GLU A 98 -7.82 17.86 -5.63
CA GLU A 98 -7.12 18.82 -4.79
C GLU A 98 -5.86 19.34 -5.50
N GLU A 99 -5.56 20.63 -5.34
CA GLU A 99 -4.36 21.26 -5.93
C GLU A 99 -3.07 20.74 -5.28
N LYS A 100 -3.15 20.31 -4.02
CA LYS A 100 -2.02 19.76 -3.27
C LYS A 100 -1.59 18.42 -3.90
N HIS A 101 -0.28 18.21 -4.04
CA HIS A 101 0.26 16.92 -4.49
C HIS A 101 0.13 15.85 -3.39
N ALA A 102 -0.18 14.60 -3.75
CA ALA A 102 -0.38 13.49 -2.81
C ALA A 102 0.75 13.34 -1.78
N VAL A 103 2.01 13.46 -2.22
CA VAL A 103 3.20 13.40 -1.35
C VAL A 103 3.16 14.46 -0.25
N ASN A 104 2.75 15.70 -0.56
CA ASN A 104 2.64 16.75 0.46
C ASN A 104 1.46 16.49 1.38
N PHE A 105 0.33 16.01 0.83
CA PHE A 105 -0.82 15.62 1.64
C PHE A 105 -0.48 14.51 2.65
N LEU A 106 0.30 13.50 2.25
CA LEU A 106 0.77 12.44 3.15
C LEU A 106 1.64 12.99 4.28
N ILE A 107 2.60 13.86 3.97
CA ILE A 107 3.50 14.48 4.97
C ILE A 107 2.73 15.37 5.93
N ASP A 108 1.85 16.24 5.41
CA ASP A 108 1.03 17.13 6.22
C ASP A 108 0.12 16.31 7.16
N SER A 109 -0.54 15.29 6.62
CA SER A 109 -1.40 14.41 7.42
C SER A 109 -0.63 13.65 8.50
N ALA A 110 0.58 13.16 8.20
CA ALA A 110 1.42 12.48 9.18
C ALA A 110 1.89 13.41 10.32
N ASN A 111 1.98 14.72 10.06
CA ASN A 111 2.29 15.72 11.08
C ASN A 111 1.07 16.16 11.90
N GLU A 112 -0.10 16.21 11.28
CA GLU A 112 -1.31 16.79 11.86
C GLU A 112 -2.24 15.77 12.52
N VAL A 113 -2.20 14.51 12.07
CA VAL A 113 -3.15 13.48 12.50
C VAL A 113 -2.46 12.43 13.34
N GLU A 114 -2.87 12.35 14.61
CA GLU A 114 -2.47 11.27 15.49
C GLU A 114 -3.03 9.93 15.02
N ASP A 115 -2.26 8.87 15.25
CA ASP A 115 -2.63 7.50 14.93
C ASP A 115 -2.98 7.27 13.45
N LEU A 116 -2.41 8.08 12.54
CA LEU A 116 -2.63 7.95 11.10
C LEU A 116 -2.18 6.59 10.58
N GLU A 117 -3.05 5.96 9.81
CA GLU A 117 -2.77 4.74 9.06
C GLU A 117 -2.83 4.99 7.55
N ILE A 118 -2.12 4.17 6.79
CA ILE A 118 -2.12 4.24 5.32
C ILE A 118 -2.41 2.85 4.77
N LEU A 119 -3.41 2.73 3.88
CA LEU A 119 -3.69 1.52 3.12
C LEU A 119 -3.18 1.69 1.68
N CYS A 120 -2.12 0.98 1.34
CA CYS A 120 -1.54 0.96 0.00
C CYS A 120 -2.12 -0.19 -0.81
N LEU A 121 -2.95 0.14 -1.79
CA LEU A 121 -3.53 -0.75 -2.80
C LEU A 121 -2.77 -0.68 -4.15
N GLY A 122 -1.91 0.32 -4.30
CA GLY A 122 -1.10 0.55 -5.49
C GLY A 122 0.40 0.38 -5.28
N THR A 123 1.19 0.94 -6.20
CA THR A 123 2.64 1.04 -6.06
C THR A 123 3.00 1.92 -4.88
N LEU A 124 4.21 1.75 -4.33
CA LEU A 124 4.63 2.45 -3.13
C LEU A 124 5.28 3.82 -3.42
N SER A 125 5.18 4.32 -4.66
CA SER A 125 5.88 5.52 -5.13
C SER A 125 5.53 6.77 -4.32
N ASN A 126 4.24 6.99 -4.01
CA ASN A 126 3.80 8.15 -3.23
C ASN A 126 4.36 8.12 -1.80
N VAL A 127 4.27 6.96 -1.14
CA VAL A 127 4.75 6.77 0.23
C VAL A 127 6.28 6.87 0.29
N ALA A 128 6.99 6.26 -0.67
CA ALA A 128 8.44 6.36 -0.76
C ALA A 128 8.90 7.80 -0.97
N LEU A 129 8.26 8.55 -1.88
CA LEU A 129 8.57 9.97 -2.07
C LEU A 129 8.29 10.81 -0.82
N ALA A 130 7.22 10.50 -0.08
CA ALA A 130 6.94 11.16 1.19
C ALA A 130 8.04 10.90 2.22
N ILE A 131 8.50 9.65 2.36
CA ILE A 131 9.60 9.27 3.24
C ILE A 131 10.91 9.95 2.83
N LEU A 132 11.24 9.94 1.54
CA LEU A 132 12.47 10.57 1.02
C LEU A 132 12.46 12.09 1.21
N LYS A 133 11.27 12.70 1.23
CA LYS A 133 11.11 14.14 1.40
C LYS A 133 11.11 14.56 2.88
N ASP A 134 10.44 13.81 3.74
CA ASP A 134 10.36 14.07 5.18
C ASP A 134 10.18 12.76 5.98
N GLU A 135 11.32 12.13 6.28
CA GLU A 135 11.36 10.86 7.01
C GLU A 135 10.81 11.00 8.44
N GLU A 136 11.07 12.13 9.10
CA GLU A 136 10.66 12.36 10.49
C GLU A 136 9.15 12.56 10.60
N ALA A 137 8.51 13.21 9.62
CA ALA A 137 7.06 13.24 9.52
C ALA A 137 6.50 11.83 9.30
N MET A 138 7.02 11.09 8.33
CA MET A 138 6.48 9.76 7.99
C MET A 138 6.68 8.72 9.10
N LYS A 139 7.71 8.85 9.95
CA LYS A 139 7.88 8.01 11.16
C LYS A 139 6.76 8.15 12.19
N LYS A 140 5.96 9.23 12.13
CA LYS A 140 4.79 9.43 13.00
C LYS A 140 3.58 8.60 12.58
N VAL A 141 3.57 8.10 11.33
CA VAL A 141 2.51 7.21 10.83
C VAL A 141 2.48 5.96 11.69
N LYS A 142 1.32 5.66 12.25
CA LYS A 142 1.10 4.52 13.15
C LYS A 142 1.38 3.21 12.47
N ARG A 143 0.85 3.05 11.24
CA ARG A 143 0.97 1.80 10.48
C ARG A 143 0.71 2.02 8.99
N ILE A 144 1.45 1.28 8.16
CA ILE A 144 1.20 1.17 6.72
C ILE A 144 0.82 -0.28 6.38
N TYR A 145 -0.35 -0.44 5.79
CA TYR A 145 -0.85 -1.71 5.26
C TYR A 145 -0.54 -1.79 3.78
N ILE A 146 0.15 -2.84 3.35
CA ILE A 146 0.65 -2.96 1.98
C ILE A 146 0.01 -4.19 1.33
N ALA A 147 -0.85 -3.96 0.36
CA ALA A 147 -1.38 -4.98 -0.53
C ALA A 147 -0.35 -5.27 -1.64
N GLY A 148 0.59 -6.18 -1.36
CA GLY A 148 1.66 -6.48 -2.29
C GLY A 148 2.66 -7.50 -1.77
N GLY A 149 3.56 -7.92 -2.67
CA GLY A 149 4.61 -8.89 -2.38
C GLY A 149 4.16 -10.35 -2.50
N ALA A 150 5.12 -11.26 -2.35
CA ALA A 150 4.94 -12.70 -2.37
C ALA A 150 5.94 -13.35 -1.39
N LEU A 151 5.59 -14.49 -0.80
CA LEU A 151 6.54 -15.28 -0.01
C LEU A 151 7.55 -15.96 -0.94
N LEU A 152 8.76 -16.20 -0.43
CA LEU A 152 9.82 -16.89 -1.15
C LEU A 152 9.32 -18.27 -1.64
N GLY A 153 9.50 -18.54 -2.94
CA GLY A 153 9.06 -19.79 -3.59
C GLY A 153 7.67 -19.73 -4.23
N TRP A 154 6.91 -18.64 -4.06
CA TRP A 154 5.60 -18.46 -4.72
C TRP A 154 5.71 -17.65 -6.01
N GLN A 155 5.06 -18.15 -7.06
CA GLN A 155 5.02 -17.49 -8.37
C GLN A 155 3.95 -16.41 -8.42
N THR A 156 4.28 -15.27 -9.04
CA THR A 156 3.38 -14.15 -9.33
C THR A 156 3.67 -13.63 -10.76
N THR A 157 3.49 -12.34 -11.09
CA THR A 157 3.64 -11.79 -12.45
C THR A 157 5.01 -12.08 -13.09
N THR A 158 6.06 -12.15 -12.27
CA THR A 158 7.28 -12.95 -12.51
C THR A 158 7.29 -14.12 -11.52
N PRO A 159 8.12 -15.17 -11.66
CA PRO A 159 8.10 -16.36 -10.80
C PRO A 159 8.23 -16.13 -9.27
N THR A 160 8.27 -14.87 -8.79
CA THR A 160 8.63 -14.45 -7.44
C THR A 160 8.23 -13.00 -7.02
N SER A 161 7.60 -12.15 -7.87
CA SER A 161 7.18 -10.78 -7.47
C SER A 161 5.80 -10.31 -7.98
N GLN A 162 5.04 -9.65 -7.10
CA GLN A 162 3.69 -9.14 -7.36
C GLN A 162 3.77 -7.74 -7.99
N HIS A 163 2.81 -7.46 -8.88
CA HIS A 163 2.75 -6.25 -9.72
C HIS A 163 3.08 -4.94 -8.99
N ASN A 164 2.47 -4.63 -7.85
CA ASN A 164 2.66 -3.34 -7.15
C ASN A 164 4.11 -3.15 -6.65
N ILE A 165 4.76 -4.24 -6.24
CA ILE A 165 6.16 -4.20 -5.78
C ILE A 165 7.11 -4.15 -6.98
N LEU A 166 6.85 -4.97 -8.00
CA LEU A 166 7.68 -5.02 -9.19
C LEU A 166 7.59 -3.72 -10.01
N ALA A 167 6.45 -3.03 -9.94
CA ALA A 167 6.18 -1.75 -10.58
C ALA A 167 7.08 -0.61 -10.13
N ASP A 168 7.45 -0.58 -8.85
CA ASP A 168 8.41 0.39 -8.32
C ASP A 168 9.23 -0.25 -7.20
N VAL A 169 10.20 -1.05 -7.63
CA VAL A 169 11.07 -1.84 -6.75
C VAL A 169 11.84 -0.94 -5.78
N GLU A 170 12.34 0.20 -6.25
CA GLU A 170 13.07 1.16 -5.42
C GLU A 170 12.17 1.85 -4.40
N ALA A 171 10.92 2.16 -4.77
CA ALA A 171 9.96 2.68 -3.81
C ALA A 171 9.66 1.67 -2.71
N ALA A 172 9.45 0.40 -3.07
CA ALA A 172 9.19 -0.64 -2.10
C ALA A 172 10.39 -0.88 -1.17
N GLU A 173 11.63 -0.91 -1.68
CA GLU A 173 12.83 -0.99 -0.84
C GLU A 173 12.91 0.21 0.13
N THR A 174 12.62 1.42 -0.35
CA THR A 174 12.61 2.64 0.46
C THR A 174 11.61 2.51 1.62
N VAL A 175 10.37 2.09 1.35
CA VAL A 175 9.33 1.92 2.37
C VAL A 175 9.71 0.85 3.38
N PHE A 176 10.21 -0.30 2.92
CA PHE A 176 10.61 -1.40 3.80
C PHE A 176 11.77 -1.02 4.73
N ARG A 177 12.66 -0.11 4.31
CA ARG A 177 13.78 0.37 5.13
C ARG A 177 13.43 1.53 6.07
N ALA A 178 12.24 2.13 5.96
CA ALA A 178 11.89 3.37 6.66
C ALA A 178 11.70 3.24 8.19
N GLY A 179 11.71 2.01 8.73
CA GLY A 179 11.53 1.78 10.18
C GLY A 179 10.11 2.04 10.71
N ILE A 180 9.17 2.33 9.81
CA ILE A 180 7.74 2.48 10.08
C ILE A 180 7.14 1.10 10.38
N ASP A 181 6.08 1.03 11.19
CA ASP A 181 5.35 -0.22 11.40
C ASP A 181 4.60 -0.61 10.12
N LEU A 182 4.93 -1.78 9.57
CA LEU A 182 4.38 -2.26 8.30
C LEU A 182 3.64 -3.58 8.52
N THR A 183 2.46 -3.68 7.92
CA THR A 183 1.77 -4.94 7.68
C THR A 183 1.80 -5.23 6.18
N LEU A 184 2.51 -6.27 5.77
CA LEU A 184 2.49 -6.77 4.40
C LEU A 184 1.42 -7.86 4.25
N ILE A 185 0.54 -7.68 3.26
CA ILE A 185 -0.47 -8.66 2.84
C ILE A 185 -0.03 -9.18 1.47
N PRO A 186 0.60 -10.37 1.39
CA PRO A 186 1.13 -10.89 0.13
C PRO A 186 0.04 -11.46 -0.78
N ALA A 187 0.24 -11.43 -2.10
CA ALA A 187 -0.76 -11.91 -3.05
C ALA A 187 -1.11 -13.40 -2.96
N HIS A 188 -0.16 -14.26 -2.58
CA HIS A 188 -0.38 -15.72 -2.60
C HIS A 188 -1.39 -16.24 -1.57
N ILE A 189 -1.87 -15.42 -0.63
CA ILE A 189 -2.83 -15.83 0.39
C ILE A 189 -4.30 -15.66 -0.04
N THR A 190 -4.56 -15.01 -1.17
CA THR A 190 -5.91 -14.60 -1.60
C THR A 190 -6.00 -14.32 -3.10
N ASP A 191 -7.17 -14.54 -3.69
CA ASP A 191 -7.47 -14.14 -5.07
C ASP A 191 -7.84 -12.65 -5.19
N ASN A 192 -8.33 -12.03 -4.11
CA ASN A 192 -8.73 -10.62 -4.09
C ASN A 192 -7.93 -9.84 -3.05
N LEU A 193 -6.71 -9.49 -3.43
CA LEU A 193 -5.74 -8.84 -2.56
C LEU A 193 -6.22 -7.49 -1.98
N PRO A 194 -6.82 -6.57 -2.76
CA PRO A 194 -7.31 -5.31 -2.21
C PRO A 194 -8.40 -5.48 -1.14
N MET A 195 -9.36 -6.38 -1.38
CA MET A 195 -10.42 -6.65 -0.40
C MET A 195 -9.86 -7.27 0.88
N THR A 196 -8.97 -8.26 0.75
CA THR A 196 -8.33 -8.87 1.91
C THR A 196 -7.49 -7.86 2.70
N ALA A 197 -6.80 -6.93 2.03
CA ALA A 197 -6.07 -5.87 2.71
C ALA A 197 -7.00 -4.95 3.51
N LEU A 198 -8.18 -4.60 2.95
CA LEU A 198 -9.21 -3.87 3.69
C LEU A 198 -9.74 -4.70 4.87
N ASP A 199 -10.02 -5.98 4.71
CA ASP A 199 -10.51 -6.84 5.79
C ASP A 199 -9.50 -6.91 6.94
N VAL A 200 -8.21 -7.00 6.64
CA VAL A 200 -7.12 -6.92 7.62
C VAL A 200 -7.10 -5.55 8.31
N VAL A 201 -7.28 -4.45 7.56
CA VAL A 201 -7.49 -3.12 8.16
C VAL A 201 -8.72 -3.13 9.07
N LEU A 202 -9.82 -3.80 8.73
CA LEU A 202 -11.02 -3.89 9.57
C LEU A 202 -10.89 -4.88 10.73
N GLY A 203 -9.73 -5.53 10.89
CA GLY A 203 -9.44 -6.41 12.02
C GLY A 203 -9.86 -7.87 11.80
N ALA A 204 -9.92 -8.33 10.55
CA ALA A 204 -10.09 -9.74 10.23
C ALA A 204 -9.05 -10.63 10.95
N GLU A 205 -9.48 -11.81 11.36
CA GLU A 205 -8.57 -12.78 11.97
C GLU A 205 -7.57 -13.28 10.93
N CYS A 206 -6.29 -13.15 11.26
CA CYS A 206 -5.19 -13.52 10.39
C CYS A 206 -4.10 -14.24 11.16
N GLU A 207 -3.38 -15.11 10.46
CA GLU A 207 -2.09 -15.63 10.92
C GLU A 207 -0.99 -14.68 10.47
N THR A 208 -0.15 -14.27 11.40
CA THR A 208 0.90 -13.27 11.17
C THR A 208 2.25 -13.78 11.62
N TRP A 209 3.29 -13.31 10.93
CA TRP A 209 4.68 -13.64 11.18
C TRP A 209 5.53 -12.37 11.18
N ASP A 210 6.47 -12.30 12.12
CA ASP A 210 7.52 -11.29 12.06
C ASP A 210 8.52 -11.65 10.97
N ALA A 211 8.77 -10.74 10.04
CA ALA A 211 9.73 -10.93 8.96
C ALA A 211 10.66 -9.74 8.80
N PHE A 212 11.85 -10.02 8.27
CA PHE A 212 12.65 -8.99 7.65
C PHE A 212 12.37 -8.95 6.15
N LEU A 213 12.20 -7.76 5.61
CA LEU A 213 11.93 -7.58 4.19
C LEU A 213 13.23 -7.15 3.50
N THR A 214 13.68 -7.92 2.52
CA THR A 214 14.76 -7.53 1.62
C THR A 214 14.29 -7.63 0.18
N MET A 215 14.81 -6.79 -0.70
CA MET A 215 14.46 -6.77 -2.10
C MET A 215 15.70 -6.78 -2.97
N ASP A 216 15.63 -7.54 -4.06
CA ASP A 216 16.62 -7.43 -5.13
C ASP A 216 16.26 -6.25 -6.04
N THR A 217 17.08 -5.21 -5.99
CA THR A 217 16.98 -4.02 -6.84
C THR A 217 17.96 -4.07 -8.01
N GLY A 218 18.72 -5.14 -8.15
CA GLY A 218 19.60 -5.39 -9.29
C GLY A 218 18.84 -5.48 -10.61
N ILE A 219 19.56 -5.28 -11.72
CA ILE A 219 19.01 -5.47 -13.07
C ILE A 219 19.17 -6.95 -13.42
N GLY A 220 18.08 -7.72 -13.47
CA GLY A 220 18.14 -9.16 -13.73
C GLY A 220 16.79 -9.88 -13.58
N PHE A 221 16.78 -11.21 -13.77
CA PHE A 221 15.58 -12.06 -13.70
C PHE A 221 14.91 -12.07 -12.31
N THR A 222 15.67 -11.74 -11.27
CA THR A 222 15.25 -11.73 -9.87
C THR A 222 14.87 -10.32 -9.40
N ARG A 223 14.91 -9.31 -10.26
CA ARG A 223 14.54 -7.94 -9.89
C ARG A 223 13.12 -7.89 -9.33
N GLY A 224 12.96 -7.15 -8.23
CA GLY A 224 11.69 -7.00 -7.54
C GLY A 224 11.26 -8.22 -6.73
N GLN A 225 12.04 -9.30 -6.69
CA GLN A 225 11.85 -10.37 -5.73
C GLN A 225 11.77 -9.80 -4.33
N THR A 226 10.60 -9.91 -3.71
CA THR A 226 10.45 -9.64 -2.29
C THR A 226 10.94 -10.86 -1.55
N ILE A 227 12.14 -10.79 -1.01
CA ILE A 227 12.65 -11.80 -0.10
C ILE A 227 12.10 -11.45 1.27
N ILE A 228 10.95 -12.04 1.58
CA ILE A 228 10.42 -12.07 2.94
C ILE A 228 11.25 -13.08 3.73
N ASP A 229 12.27 -12.59 4.43
CA ASP A 229 13.11 -13.38 5.30
C ASP A 229 12.44 -13.57 6.66
N LEU A 230 11.69 -14.67 6.78
CA LEU A 230 10.98 -15.08 8.00
C LEU A 230 11.93 -15.54 9.12
N ALA A 231 13.21 -15.79 8.84
CA ALA A 231 14.17 -16.42 9.77
C ALA A 231 15.36 -15.53 10.15
N GLY A 232 15.48 -14.33 9.57
CA GLY A 232 16.65 -13.47 9.72
C GLY A 232 17.91 -14.04 9.05
N GLN A 233 17.74 -14.95 8.08
CA GLN A 233 18.79 -15.45 7.21
C GLN A 233 18.36 -15.23 5.75
N ASN A 234 18.99 -14.27 5.07
CA ASN A 234 18.81 -14.10 3.63
C ASN A 234 19.55 -15.24 2.91
N PRO A 235 18.83 -16.21 2.29
CA PRO A 235 19.48 -17.37 1.67
C PRO A 235 20.19 -17.03 0.35
N ILE A 236 19.92 -15.86 -0.24
CA ILE A 236 20.42 -15.47 -1.56
C ILE A 236 21.74 -14.70 -1.43
N ASN A 237 21.95 -13.94 -0.34
CA ASN A 237 23.14 -13.11 -0.18
C ASN A 237 23.95 -13.35 1.11
N GLY A 238 23.55 -14.28 2.00
CA GLY A 238 24.30 -14.57 3.23
C GLY A 238 24.38 -13.40 4.23
N PHE A 239 23.68 -12.29 3.97
CA PHE A 239 23.57 -11.16 4.87
C PHE A 239 22.44 -11.39 5.87
N ARG A 240 22.71 -11.02 7.12
CA ARG A 240 21.69 -10.92 8.16
C ARG A 240 20.88 -9.65 7.88
N ALA A 241 19.58 -9.76 7.72
CA ALA A 241 18.75 -8.58 7.56
C ALA A 241 18.88 -7.69 8.82
N THR A 242 19.33 -6.45 8.63
CA THR A 242 19.46 -5.45 9.69
C THR A 242 18.30 -4.48 9.56
N GLY A 243 17.41 -4.41 10.57
CA GLY A 243 16.24 -3.54 10.52
C GLY A 243 15.21 -3.85 11.61
N LYS A 244 14.07 -3.17 11.57
CA LYS A 244 12.89 -3.49 12.38
C LYS A 244 12.18 -4.70 11.75
N LYS A 245 11.64 -5.59 12.58
CA LYS A 245 10.77 -6.68 12.09
C LYS A 245 9.45 -6.06 11.63
N HIS A 246 8.95 -6.53 10.49
CA HIS A 246 7.65 -6.15 9.94
C HIS A 246 6.65 -7.29 10.12
N THR A 247 5.37 -6.97 10.19
CA THR A 247 4.31 -7.98 10.24
C THR A 247 4.01 -8.45 8.82
N VAL A 248 4.05 -9.75 8.58
CA VAL A 248 3.62 -10.37 7.31
C VAL A 248 2.44 -11.28 7.59
N ILE A 249 1.37 -11.12 6.81
CA ILE A 249 0.21 -12.01 6.87
C ILE A 249 0.52 -13.28 6.07
N THR A 250 0.33 -14.45 6.68
CA THR A 250 0.53 -15.75 6.02
C THR A 250 -0.77 -16.50 5.74
N ALA A 251 -1.87 -16.18 6.45
CA ALA A 251 -3.20 -16.69 6.16
C ALA A 251 -4.28 -15.75 6.72
N VAL A 252 -5.48 -15.78 6.14
CA VAL A 252 -6.68 -15.10 6.65
C VAL A 252 -7.74 -16.17 6.91
N LYS A 253 -8.44 -16.11 8.05
CA LYS A 253 -9.36 -17.15 8.52
C LYS A 253 -10.83 -16.83 8.23
#